data_AF-A0A1J9R1F9-F1
#
_entry.id   AF-A0A1J9R1F9-F1
#
_cell.length_a   1.000
_cell.length_b   1.000
_cell.length_c   1.000
_cell.angle_alpha   90.00
_cell.angle_beta   90.00
_cell.angle_gamma   90.00
#
_symmetry.space_group_name_H-M   'P 1'
#
loop_
_entity.id
_entity.type
_entity.pdbx_description
1 polymer ?
#
loop_
_entity_poly.entity_id
_entity_poly.type
_entity_poly.pdbx_seq_one_letter_code
_entity_poly.pdbx_strand_id
1 'polypeptide(L)'
;MDSTKADTIVVVAHGDQRPGAFSNQNVKIITRSGQPLSFQEAIDYMEGKSSPGEFASSSLGDYYPLSDEDCKGLFHGNVPGEGPQSAVGLVATGSKVKVKNWPIFALRGDGDKKMSFVELCLAAKKEGTNVMILACRVPKDPGEH
;
A
#
# COMPACT_ATOMS: atom_id res chain seq x y z
N MET A 1 -14.33 24.31 16.03
CA MET A 1 -14.97 23.04 15.66
C MET A 1 -14.49 22.78 14.24
N ASP A 2 -13.71 21.77 13.91
CA ASP A 2 -13.82 20.39 14.36
C ASP A 2 -12.53 19.62 14.02
N SER A 3 -12.19 18.68 14.89
CA SER A 3 -11.26 17.54 14.75
C SER A 3 -9.94 17.72 13.97
N THR A 4 -8.83 17.58 14.71
CA THR A 4 -7.53 17.06 14.23
C THR A 4 -7.71 15.65 13.65
N LYS A 5 -8.44 15.54 12.54
CA LYS A 5 -8.68 14.28 11.87
C LYS A 5 -7.35 13.93 11.22
N ALA A 6 -6.62 13.01 11.84
CA ALA A 6 -5.43 12.41 11.27
C ALA A 6 -5.72 12.10 9.79
N ASP A 7 -5.01 12.81 8.89
CA ASP A 7 -5.18 12.61 7.47
C ASP A 7 -4.89 11.13 7.20
N THR A 8 -5.87 10.45 6.62
CA THR A 8 -5.70 9.04 6.29
C THR A 8 -5.13 8.98 4.89
N ILE A 9 -4.00 8.31 4.73
CA ILE A 9 -3.41 8.02 3.43
C ILE A 9 -3.59 6.55 3.10
N VAL A 10 -3.69 6.26 1.82
CA VAL A 10 -3.67 4.91 1.30
C VAL A 10 -2.29 4.66 0.70
N VAL A 11 -1.62 3.59 1.10
CA VAL A 11 -0.34 3.17 0.51
C VAL A 11 -0.52 1.83 -0.18
N VAL A 12 -0.16 1.79 -1.46
CA VAL A 12 -0.20 0.61 -2.31
C VAL A 12 1.22 0.08 -2.44
N ALA A 13 1.41 -1.18 -2.10
CA ALA A 13 2.70 -1.87 -2.17
C ALA A 13 2.48 -3.38 -2.39
N HIS A 14 3.54 -4.13 -2.63
CA HIS A 14 3.52 -5.58 -2.41
C HIS A 14 3.78 -5.87 -0.93
N GLY A 15 3.28 -6.98 -0.40
CA GLY A 15 3.53 -7.35 1.00
C GLY A 15 3.99 -8.79 1.11
N ASP A 16 5.05 -9.01 1.87
CA ASP A 16 5.55 -10.35 2.18
C ASP A 16 5.07 -10.82 3.55
N GLN A 17 4.69 -12.09 3.60
CA GLN A 17 4.20 -12.74 4.80
C GLN A 17 5.38 -13.13 5.68
N ARG A 18 5.30 -12.84 6.98
CA ARG A 18 6.29 -13.35 7.95
C ARG A 18 5.62 -13.95 9.18
N PRO A 19 6.28 -14.88 9.88
CA PRO A 19 5.81 -15.36 11.18
C PRO A 19 5.61 -14.20 12.17
N GLY A 20 4.53 -14.26 12.94
CA GLY A 20 4.18 -13.28 13.96
C GLY A 20 3.00 -12.38 13.57
N ALA A 21 2.54 -11.60 14.55
CA ALA A 21 1.48 -10.63 14.37
C ALA A 21 1.99 -9.24 14.79
N PHE A 22 1.82 -8.26 13.91
CA PHE A 22 2.17 -6.87 14.14
C PHE A 22 0.89 -6.07 14.24
N SER A 23 0.83 -5.11 15.16
CA SER A 23 -0.30 -4.20 15.29
C SER A 23 0.18 -2.78 15.56
N ASN A 24 -0.54 -1.81 15.00
CA ASN A 24 -0.34 -0.39 15.26
C ASN A 24 -1.68 0.34 15.09
N GLN A 25 -2.09 1.17 16.05
CA GLN A 25 -3.35 1.90 15.98
C GLN A 25 -3.45 2.88 14.79
N ASN A 26 -2.32 3.35 14.28
CA ASN A 26 -2.23 4.29 13.15
C ASN A 26 -1.98 3.57 11.82
N VAL A 27 -1.78 2.25 11.80
CA VAL A 27 -1.57 1.48 10.56
C VAL A 27 -2.61 0.39 10.48
N LYS A 28 -3.53 0.54 9.53
CA LYS A 28 -4.54 -0.46 9.19
C LYS A 28 -4.20 -1.10 7.86
N ILE A 29 -4.64 -2.34 7.69
CA ILE A 29 -4.33 -3.14 6.51
C ILE A 29 -5.62 -3.72 5.95
N ILE A 30 -5.81 -3.58 4.64
CA ILE A 30 -6.99 -4.06 3.90
C ILE A 30 -6.72 -5.48 3.37
N THR A 31 -6.11 -6.35 4.17
CA THR A 31 -5.83 -7.75 3.80
C THR A 31 -6.01 -8.62 5.04
N ARG A 32 -6.57 -9.82 4.88
CA ARG A 32 -6.51 -10.80 5.97
C ARG A 32 -5.07 -11.29 6.13
N SER A 33 -4.69 -11.65 7.36
CA SER A 33 -3.41 -12.32 7.63
C SER A 33 -3.25 -13.55 6.71
N GLY A 34 -2.12 -13.66 6.01
CA GLY A 34 -1.89 -14.76 5.06
C GLY A 34 -2.65 -14.66 3.72
N GLN A 35 -3.43 -13.60 3.47
CA GLN A 35 -4.22 -13.43 2.24
C GLN A 35 -4.04 -12.00 1.68
N PRO A 36 -2.96 -11.75 0.91
CA PRO A 36 -2.79 -10.52 0.15
C PRO A 36 -3.95 -10.28 -0.82
N LEU A 37 -4.20 -9.02 -1.17
CA LEU A 37 -5.19 -8.69 -2.19
C LEU A 37 -4.66 -9.05 -3.58
N SER A 38 -5.57 -9.47 -4.45
CA SER A 38 -5.36 -9.40 -5.89
C SER A 38 -5.32 -7.95 -6.38
N PHE A 39 -4.77 -7.73 -7.57
CA PHE A 39 -4.77 -6.41 -8.20
C PHE A 39 -6.17 -5.86 -8.42
N GLN A 40 -7.12 -6.71 -8.81
CA GLN A 40 -8.51 -6.27 -9.02
C GLN A 40 -9.15 -5.83 -7.70
N GLU A 41 -8.93 -6.55 -6.60
CA GLU A 41 -9.46 -6.15 -5.29
C GLU A 41 -8.84 -4.84 -4.80
N ALA A 42 -7.55 -4.62 -5.06
CA ALA A 42 -6.89 -3.35 -4.78
C ALA A 42 -7.51 -2.21 -5.60
N ILE A 43 -7.74 -2.41 -6.90
CA ILE A 43 -8.42 -1.45 -7.78
C ILE A 43 -9.84 -1.15 -7.26
N ASP A 44 -10.62 -2.19 -6.98
CA ASP A 44 -11.99 -2.04 -6.50
C ASP A 44 -12.05 -1.28 -5.17
N TYR A 45 -11.09 -1.51 -4.26
CA TYR A 45 -10.98 -0.74 -3.04
C TYR A 45 -10.66 0.72 -3.35
N MET A 46 -9.63 0.96 -4.17
CA MET A 46 -9.18 2.31 -4.54
C MET A 46 -10.31 3.14 -5.17
N GLU A 47 -11.17 2.49 -5.96
CA GLU A 47 -12.34 3.09 -6.61
C GLU A 47 -13.57 3.17 -5.71
N GLY A 48 -13.49 2.69 -4.46
CA GLY A 48 -14.59 2.69 -3.51
C GLY A 48 -15.72 1.71 -3.87
N LYS A 49 -15.47 0.77 -4.79
CA LYS A 49 -16.40 -0.28 -5.20
C LYS A 49 -16.46 -1.42 -4.19
N SER A 50 -15.44 -1.58 -3.37
CA SER A 50 -15.39 -2.58 -2.30
C SER A 50 -15.05 -1.93 -0.94
N SER A 51 -15.49 -2.57 0.13
CA SER A 51 -15.09 -2.25 1.51
C SER A 51 -14.65 -3.54 2.20
N PRO A 52 -13.46 -4.08 1.86
CA PRO A 52 -12.89 -5.21 2.57
C PRO A 52 -12.71 -4.81 4.04
N GLY A 53 -12.74 -5.80 4.93
CA GLY A 53 -12.53 -5.55 6.35
C GLY A 53 -11.23 -4.80 6.61
N GLU A 54 -11.27 -3.81 7.50
CA GLU A 54 -10.08 -3.12 7.98
C GLU A 54 -9.48 -3.91 9.15
N PHE A 55 -8.24 -4.38 9.02
CA PHE A 55 -7.57 -5.15 10.07
C PHE A 55 -6.47 -4.30 10.72
N ALA A 56 -6.48 -4.20 12.05
CA ALA A 56 -5.45 -3.51 12.83
C ALA A 56 -4.24 -4.41 13.14
N SER A 57 -4.32 -5.70 12.79
CA SER A 57 -3.25 -6.67 12.91
C SER A 57 -2.95 -7.33 11.56
N SER A 58 -1.68 -7.60 11.31
CA SER A 58 -1.23 -8.28 10.11
C SER A 58 0.01 -9.13 10.36
N SER A 59 0.20 -10.13 9.52
CA SER A 59 1.42 -10.94 9.36
C SER A 59 2.35 -10.38 8.27
N LEU A 60 1.95 -9.29 7.60
CA LEU A 60 2.80 -8.62 6.62
C LEU A 60 3.97 -7.93 7.29
N GLY A 61 5.16 -8.32 6.88
CA GLY A 61 6.38 -7.90 7.52
C GLY A 61 7.14 -6.80 6.82
N ASP A 62 7.36 -7.03 5.53
CA ASP A 62 8.08 -6.15 4.64
C ASP A 62 7.19 -5.82 3.45
N TYR A 63 7.27 -4.58 3.00
CA TYR A 63 6.53 -4.06 1.86
C TYR A 63 7.49 -3.78 0.72
N TYR A 64 7.18 -4.33 -0.44
CA TYR A 64 8.04 -4.27 -1.61
C TYR A 64 7.50 -3.26 -2.62
N PRO A 65 8.38 -2.57 -3.34
CA PRO A 65 7.98 -1.57 -4.30
C PRO A 65 7.23 -2.17 -5.48
N LEU A 66 6.28 -1.41 -6.01
CA LEU A 66 5.58 -1.68 -7.25
C LEU A 66 6.50 -1.33 -8.43
N SER A 67 6.60 -2.26 -9.38
CA SER A 67 7.22 -1.99 -10.69
C SER A 67 6.38 -1.02 -11.53
N ASP A 68 6.92 -0.55 -12.65
CA ASP A 68 6.16 0.27 -13.62
C ASP A 68 4.98 -0.52 -14.20
N GLU A 69 5.16 -1.82 -14.46
CA GLU A 69 4.11 -2.69 -14.94
C GLU A 69 2.98 -2.85 -13.90
N ASP A 70 3.35 -3.04 -12.63
CA ASP A 70 2.38 -3.08 -11.53
C ASP A 70 1.58 -1.79 -11.45
N CYS A 71 2.27 -0.65 -11.55
CA CYS A 71 1.63 0.66 -11.51
C CYS A 71 0.68 0.85 -12.70
N LYS A 72 1.08 0.46 -13.91
CA LYS A 72 0.21 0.52 -15.10
C LYS A 72 -1.04 -0.33 -14.90
N GLY A 73 -0.92 -1.52 -14.31
CA GLY A 73 -2.07 -2.37 -14.00
C GLY A 73 -3.01 -1.75 -12.95
N LEU A 74 -2.44 -1.23 -11.86
CA LEU A 74 -3.20 -0.71 -10.71
C LEU A 74 -3.79 0.69 -10.92
N PHE A 75 -3.17 1.51 -11.76
CA PHE A 75 -3.51 2.92 -11.94
C PHE A 75 -3.90 3.26 -13.38
N HIS A 76 -4.53 2.32 -14.09
CA HIS A 76 -5.11 2.54 -15.42
C HIS A 76 -4.13 3.08 -16.46
N GLY A 77 -2.93 2.49 -16.51
CA GLY A 77 -1.85 2.87 -17.42
C GLY A 77 -0.94 3.99 -16.92
N ASN A 78 -1.22 4.57 -15.75
CA ASN A 78 -0.40 5.62 -15.16
C ASN A 78 0.72 5.05 -14.27
N VAL A 79 1.91 5.62 -14.35
CA VAL A 79 3.04 5.28 -13.46
C VAL A 79 3.36 6.48 -12.56
N PRO A 80 3.09 6.39 -11.23
CA PRO A 80 3.41 7.46 -10.30
C PRO A 80 4.90 7.82 -10.30
N GLY A 81 5.20 9.09 -10.60
CA GLY A 81 6.57 9.59 -10.64
C GLY A 81 7.38 9.11 -11.84
N GLU A 82 6.72 8.77 -12.96
CA GLU A 82 7.37 8.48 -14.24
C GLU A 82 8.08 9.73 -14.80
N GLY A 83 9.32 9.55 -15.27
CA GLY A 83 10.12 10.63 -15.82
C GLY A 83 11.59 10.23 -16.01
N PRO A 84 12.47 11.15 -16.46
CA PRO A 84 13.89 10.87 -16.71
C PRO A 84 14.65 10.37 -15.49
N GLN A 85 14.15 10.68 -14.29
CA GLN A 85 14.60 10.14 -13.01
C GLN A 85 13.36 9.61 -12.28
N SER A 86 13.03 8.34 -12.48
CA SER A 86 11.89 7.70 -11.83
C SER A 86 11.96 7.88 -10.31
N ALA A 87 10.89 8.40 -9.72
CA ALA A 87 10.82 8.61 -8.28
C ALA A 87 10.77 7.27 -7.53
N VAL A 88 11.49 7.20 -6.41
CA VAL A 88 11.54 6.04 -5.50
C VAL A 88 11.00 6.42 -4.12
N GLY A 89 10.47 5.44 -3.38
CA GLY A 89 9.80 5.64 -2.09
C GLY A 89 8.29 5.83 -2.23
N LEU A 90 7.67 6.49 -1.25
CA LEU A 90 6.23 6.78 -1.29
C LEU A 90 5.95 7.92 -2.25
N VAL A 91 5.34 7.61 -3.39
CA VAL A 91 5.04 8.57 -4.45
C VAL A 91 3.53 8.77 -4.55
N ALA A 92 3.09 10.03 -4.46
CA ALA A 92 1.69 10.35 -4.66
C ALA A 92 1.26 9.96 -6.08
N THR A 93 0.17 9.20 -6.19
CA THR A 93 -0.29 8.69 -7.50
C THR A 93 -0.83 9.79 -8.42
N GLY A 94 -1.20 10.94 -7.86
CA GLY A 94 -1.94 11.99 -8.59
C GLY A 94 -3.30 11.52 -9.13
N SER A 95 -3.72 10.30 -8.76
CA SER A 95 -4.90 9.67 -9.32
C SER A 95 -6.17 10.37 -8.89
N LYS A 96 -7.15 10.45 -9.80
CA LYS A 96 -8.54 10.82 -9.46
C LYS A 96 -9.21 9.76 -8.60
N VAL A 97 -8.66 8.55 -8.59
CA VAL A 97 -9.09 7.44 -7.76
C VAL A 97 -8.75 7.80 -6.31
N LYS A 98 -9.78 8.10 -5.52
CA LYS A 98 -9.66 8.43 -4.09
C LYS A 98 -10.64 7.58 -3.31
N VAL A 99 -10.14 6.78 -2.39
CA VAL A 99 -10.98 6.10 -1.40
C VAL A 99 -11.42 7.12 -0.37
N LYS A 100 -12.70 7.42 -0.23
CA LYS A 100 -13.21 8.33 0.82
C LYS A 100 -12.47 9.69 0.84
N ASN A 101 -12.03 10.19 -0.32
CA ASN A 101 -11.19 11.38 -0.50
C ASN A 101 -9.76 11.32 0.10
N TRP A 102 -9.29 10.14 0.49
CA TRP A 102 -7.92 9.92 0.97
C TRP A 102 -6.92 9.92 -0.19
N PRO A 103 -5.76 10.58 -0.04
CA PRO A 103 -4.69 10.51 -1.02
C PRO A 103 -4.11 9.09 -1.10
N ILE A 104 -3.80 8.65 -2.32
CA ILE A 104 -3.21 7.34 -2.59
C ILE A 104 -1.75 7.53 -2.99
N PHE A 105 -0.87 6.81 -2.33
CA PHE A 105 0.56 6.72 -2.58
C PHE A 105 0.93 5.32 -3.06
N ALA A 106 1.85 5.24 -4.00
CA ALA A 106 2.48 3.99 -4.42
C ALA A 106 3.88 3.91 -3.80
N LEU A 107 4.23 2.78 -3.20
CA LEU A 107 5.62 2.49 -2.87
C LEU A 107 6.36 2.11 -4.17
N ARG A 108 7.25 2.98 -4.63
CA ARG A 108 8.02 2.83 -5.87
C ARG A 108 9.48 2.50 -5.56
N GLY A 109 10.14 1.74 -6.43
CA GLY A 109 11.52 1.34 -6.20
C GLY A 109 11.99 0.20 -7.08
N ASP A 110 13.29 0.04 -7.09
CA ASP A 110 14.08 -0.98 -7.77
C ASP A 110 14.28 -2.17 -6.83
N GLY A 111 13.36 -3.15 -6.87
CA GLY A 111 13.46 -4.55 -6.40
C GLY A 111 13.87 -4.83 -4.94
N ASP A 112 14.99 -4.27 -4.51
CA ASP A 112 15.67 -4.52 -3.24
C ASP A 112 15.33 -3.48 -2.16
N LYS A 113 14.77 -2.33 -2.55
CA LYS A 113 14.35 -1.27 -1.62
C LYS A 113 12.99 -1.57 -1.02
N LYS A 114 12.97 -2.47 -0.02
CA LYS A 114 11.79 -2.74 0.81
C LYS A 114 11.61 -1.68 1.91
N MET A 115 10.36 -1.47 2.30
CA MET A 115 9.99 -0.72 3.50
C MET A 115 9.45 -1.70 4.54
N SER A 116 10.08 -1.78 5.71
CA SER A 116 9.59 -2.61 6.79
C SER A 116 8.32 -2.03 7.41
N PHE A 117 7.50 -2.87 8.04
CA PHE A 117 6.34 -2.41 8.83
C PHE A 117 6.73 -1.41 9.93
N VAL A 118 7.95 -1.52 10.49
CA VAL A 118 8.45 -0.60 11.51
C VAL A 118 8.71 0.80 10.92
N GLU A 119 9.38 0.88 9.77
CA GLU A 119 9.63 2.16 9.09
C GLU A 119 8.33 2.84 8.69
N LEU A 120 7.37 2.07 8.19
CA LEU A 120 6.03 2.55 7.89
C LEU A 120 5.32 3.11 9.14
N CYS A 121 5.37 2.38 10.26
CA CYS A 121 4.81 2.82 11.53
C CYS A 121 5.47 4.11 12.04
N LEU A 122 6.79 4.24 11.89
CA LEU A 122 7.53 5.43 12.29
C LEU A 122 7.14 6.64 11.44
N ALA A 123 7.01 6.46 10.12
CA ALA A 123 6.54 7.49 9.21
C ALA A 123 5.11 7.95 9.57
N ALA A 124 4.19 7.00 9.78
CA ALA A 124 2.81 7.27 10.17
C ALA A 124 2.71 8.05 11.49
N LYS A 125 3.48 7.62 12.51
CA LYS A 125 3.45 8.21 13.85
C LYS A 125 4.03 9.62 13.86
N LYS A 126 5.12 9.88 13.15
CA LYS A 126 5.77 11.19 13.10
C LYS A 126 4.84 12.27 12.54
N GLU A 127 4.05 11.91 11.53
CA GLU A 127 3.16 12.82 10.82
C GLU A 127 1.73 12.83 11.39
N GLY A 128 1.47 12.11 12.49
CA GLY A 128 0.11 11.98 13.06
C GLY A 128 -0.91 11.41 12.06
N THR A 129 -0.43 10.65 11.07
CA THR A 129 -1.15 10.23 9.88
C THR A 129 -1.64 8.79 10.07
N ASN A 130 -2.89 8.52 9.67
CA ASN A 130 -3.38 7.14 9.59
C ASN A 130 -2.97 6.55 8.25
N VAL A 131 -2.38 5.37 8.26
CA VAL A 131 -1.95 4.69 7.05
C VAL A 131 -2.84 3.47 6.81
N MET A 132 -3.42 3.41 5.62
CA MET A 132 -4.15 2.26 5.12
C MET A 132 -3.31 1.53 4.07
N ILE A 133 -2.88 0.31 4.36
CA ILE A 133 -2.06 -0.48 3.42
C ILE A 133 -2.92 -1.39 2.56
N LEU A 134 -2.69 -1.30 1.24
CA LEU A 134 -3.15 -2.25 0.24
C LEU A 134 -1.93 -3.04 -0.25
N ALA A 135 -1.75 -4.24 0.30
CA ALA A 135 -0.70 -5.16 -0.15
C ALA A 135 -1.20 -6.03 -1.31
N CYS A 136 -0.59 -5.88 -2.48
CA CYS A 136 -1.19 -6.28 -3.76
C CYS A 136 -0.65 -7.59 -4.38
N ARG A 137 0.04 -8.48 -3.64
CA ARG A 137 0.47 -9.78 -4.20
C ARG A 137 0.57 -10.90 -3.18
N VAL A 138 0.15 -12.10 -3.58
CA VAL A 138 0.80 -13.36 -3.21
C VAL A 138 1.98 -13.52 -4.17
N PRO A 139 3.22 -13.75 -3.70
CA PRO A 139 4.35 -13.95 -4.61
C PRO A 139 4.03 -15.07 -5.61
N LYS A 140 4.39 -14.88 -6.88
CA LYS A 140 4.52 -16.03 -7.79
C LYS A 140 5.54 -16.96 -7.14
N ASP A 141 5.18 -18.22 -6.93
CA ASP A 141 6.14 -19.25 -6.59
C ASP A 141 7.28 -19.17 -7.62
N PRO A 142 8.57 -19.16 -7.21
CA PRO A 142 9.70 -19.08 -8.14
C PRO A 142 9.89 -20.36 -8.97
N GLY A 143 8.83 -21.15 -9.21
CA GLY A 143 8.87 -22.49 -9.80
C GLY A 143 7.94 -22.75 -10.98
N GLU A 144 7.15 -21.79 -11.48
CA GLU A 144 6.41 -21.97 -12.73
C GLU A 144 7.16 -21.30 -13.90
N HIS A 145 7.85 -22.17 -14.65
CA HIS A 145 8.53 -21.89 -15.91
C HIS A 145 7.57 -21.61 -17.07
#